data_AF-A0A7W0YKM6-F1
#
_entry.id   AF-A0A7W0YKM6-F1
#
_cell.length_a   1.000
_cell.length_b   1.000
_cell.length_c   1.000
_cell.angle_alpha   90.00
_cell.angle_beta   90.00
_cell.angle_gamma   90.00
#
_symmetry.space_group_name_H-M   'P 1'
#
loop_
_entity.id
_entity.type
_entity.pdbx_description
1 polymer ?
#
loop_
_entity_poly.entity_id
_entity_poly.type
_entity_poly.pdbx_seq_one_letter_code
_entity_poly.pdbx_strand_id
1 'polypeptide(L)'
;MDAATQEDIRAEATEALEELDRQRRRDRAAAATAAIDQSRRDEAVAEPAPAPPPPRTLEQRSGVYLRIGLDEAARQLGRPVHVIEGLNSEFMGLTQGRQSPGADGARPVVRVVYRDSQGRMILLDQQRIRPGQNWPSSGTQWTVGEIGLRLHGDAPAAVLQNLRPRVR
;
A
#
# COMPACT_ATOMS: atom_id res chain seq x y z
N MET A 1 -22.04 87.36 21.73
CA MET A 1 -21.49 86.06 21.29
C MET A 1 -21.28 86.19 19.80
N ASP A 2 -20.02 86.33 19.40
CA ASP A 2 -19.64 86.73 18.05
C ASP A 2 -19.80 85.58 17.06
N ALA A 3 -20.29 85.91 15.86
CA ALA A 3 -20.51 84.94 14.78
C ALA A 3 -19.22 84.21 14.37
N ALA A 4 -18.05 84.84 14.55
CA ALA A 4 -16.73 84.26 14.29
C ALA A 4 -16.44 83.03 15.15
N THR A 5 -16.88 83.00 16.41
CA THR A 5 -16.66 81.86 17.32
C THR A 5 -17.53 80.65 16.95
N GLN A 6 -18.69 80.89 16.34
CA GLN A 6 -19.62 79.83 15.93
C GLN A 6 -19.17 79.13 14.63
N GLU A 7 -18.48 79.85 13.74
CA GLU A 7 -17.87 79.28 12.53
C GLU A 7 -16.63 78.44 12.87
N ASP A 8 -15.77 78.90 13.79
CA ASP A 8 -14.61 78.13 14.25
C ASP A 8 -15.03 76.78 14.90
N ILE A 9 -16.06 76.80 15.76
CA ILE A 9 -16.57 75.57 16.40
C ILE A 9 -17.13 74.59 15.35
N ARG A 10 -17.75 75.09 14.28
CA ARG A 10 -18.26 74.23 13.19
C ARG A 10 -17.14 73.67 12.34
N ALA A 11 -16.09 74.44 12.07
CA ALA A 11 -14.91 73.98 11.35
C ALA A 11 -14.19 72.87 12.15
N GLU A 12 -13.97 73.09 13.45
CA GLU A 12 -13.35 72.12 14.35
C GLU A 12 -14.18 70.83 14.47
N ALA A 13 -15.50 70.94 14.57
CA ALA A 13 -16.39 69.77 14.61
C ALA A 13 -16.38 68.96 13.30
N THR A 14 -16.19 69.63 12.16
CA THR A 14 -16.13 68.97 10.84
C THR A 14 -14.82 68.20 10.68
N GLU A 15 -13.69 68.79 11.08
CA GLU A 15 -12.38 68.14 11.07
C GLU A 15 -12.35 66.92 12.00
N ALA A 16 -12.94 67.04 13.20
CA ALA A 16 -13.06 65.93 14.15
C ALA A 16 -13.90 64.76 13.60
N LEU A 17 -14.99 65.06 12.86
CA LEU A 17 -15.80 64.05 12.19
C LEU A 17 -15.03 63.34 11.07
N GLU A 18 -14.24 64.07 10.29
CA GLU A 18 -13.41 63.49 9.22
C GLU A 18 -12.29 62.60 9.76
N GLU A 19 -11.66 62.97 10.88
CA GLU A 19 -10.67 62.12 11.55
C GLU A 19 -11.31 60.84 12.11
N LEU A 20 -12.49 60.95 12.73
CA LEU A 20 -13.23 59.79 13.24
C LEU A 20 -13.60 58.81 12.11
N ASP A 21 -14.01 59.32 10.95
CA ASP A 21 -14.32 58.49 9.79
C ASP A 21 -13.06 57.82 9.20
N ARG A 22 -11.92 58.53 9.16
CA ARG A 22 -10.63 57.94 8.78
C ARG A 22 -10.22 56.81 9.72
N GLN A 23 -10.39 57.00 11.04
CA GLN A 23 -10.08 55.98 12.02
C GLN A 23 -10.98 54.76 11.87
N ARG A 24 -12.30 54.95 11.73
CA ARG A 24 -13.26 53.85 11.51
C ARG A 24 -12.95 53.04 10.25
N ARG A 25 -12.49 53.69 9.16
CA ARG A 25 -12.08 52.98 7.94
C ARG A 25 -10.84 52.11 8.18
N ARG A 26 -9.85 52.60 8.93
CA ARG A 26 -8.65 51.83 9.30
C ARG A 26 -9.02 50.62 10.16
N ASP A 27 -9.86 50.81 11.17
CA ASP A 27 -10.28 49.73 12.07
C ASP A 27 -11.03 48.63 11.31
N ARG A 28 -11.92 49.00 10.38
CA ARG A 28 -12.62 48.03 9.52
C ARG A 28 -11.67 47.26 8.61
N ALA A 29 -10.68 47.94 8.02
CA ALA A 29 -9.70 47.28 7.16
C ALA A 29 -8.82 46.29 7.96
N ALA A 30 -8.42 46.67 9.18
CA ALA A 30 -7.69 45.81 10.09
C ALA A 30 -8.52 44.57 10.50
N ALA A 31 -9.78 44.78 10.86
CA ALA A 31 -10.70 43.70 11.21
C ALA A 31 -10.95 42.73 10.04
N ALA A 32 -11.14 43.25 8.82
CA ALA A 32 -11.31 42.43 7.62
C ALA A 32 -10.06 41.59 7.33
N THR A 33 -8.87 42.18 7.50
CA THR A 33 -7.60 41.47 7.32
C THR A 33 -7.43 40.36 8.37
N ALA A 34 -7.77 40.64 9.63
CA ALA A 34 -7.72 39.66 10.70
C ALA A 34 -8.69 38.49 10.47
N ALA A 35 -9.90 38.77 9.97
CA ALA A 35 -10.88 37.73 9.64
C ALA A 35 -10.39 36.79 8.52
N ILE A 36 -9.76 37.34 7.47
CA ILE A 36 -9.18 36.53 6.39
C ILE A 36 -8.05 35.64 6.90
N ASP A 37 -7.18 36.17 7.77
CA ASP A 37 -6.08 35.38 8.35
C ASP A 37 -6.61 34.27 9.28
N GLN A 38 -7.67 34.55 10.04
CA GLN A 38 -8.32 33.56 10.88
C GLN A 38 -8.96 32.43 10.05
N SER A 39 -9.67 32.74 8.98
CA SER A 39 -10.25 31.71 8.08
C SER A 39 -9.18 30.82 7.43
N ARG A 40 -8.03 31.38 7.04
CA ARG A 40 -6.92 30.58 6.50
C ARG A 40 -6.32 29.62 7.52
N ARG A 41 -6.25 30.03 8.79
CA ARG A 41 -5.77 29.17 9.88
C ARG A 41 -6.77 28.06 10.18
N ASP A 42 -8.07 28.37 10.16
CA ASP A 42 -9.13 27.38 10.37
C ASP A 42 -9.14 26.32 9.25
N GLU A 43 -8.93 26.73 7.99
CA GLU A 43 -8.79 25.80 6.86
C GLU A 43 -7.52 24.93 6.95
N ALA A 44 -6.40 25.50 7.39
CA ALA A 44 -5.14 24.77 7.53
C ALA A 44 -5.14 23.73 8.66
N VAL A 45 -6.02 23.88 9.66
CA VAL A 45 -6.16 22.93 10.77
C VAL A 45 -7.19 21.83 10.45
N ALA A 46 -8.03 22.02 9.42
CA ALA A 46 -9.12 21.13 9.08
C ALA A 46 -8.78 20.02 8.08
N GLU A 47 -7.52 19.88 7.62
CA GLU A 47 -7.16 18.76 6.75
C GLU A 47 -7.01 17.46 7.58
N PRO A 48 -7.93 16.49 7.44
CA PRO A 48 -7.83 15.25 8.19
C PRO A 48 -6.56 14.51 7.75
N ALA A 49 -5.74 14.11 8.72
CA ALA A 49 -4.56 13.31 8.46
C ALA A 49 -4.90 12.10 7.56
N PRO A 50 -4.11 11.80 6.52
CA PRO A 50 -4.39 10.68 5.64
C PRO A 50 -4.47 9.39 6.45
N ALA A 51 -5.60 8.67 6.30
CA ALA A 51 -5.78 7.40 6.97
C ALA A 51 -4.66 6.42 6.56
N PRO A 52 -4.15 5.59 7.49
CA PRO A 52 -3.14 4.59 7.16
C PRO A 52 -3.65 3.66 6.04
N PRO A 53 -2.77 3.22 5.13
CA PRO A 53 -3.18 2.34 4.03
C PRO A 53 -3.75 1.03 4.59
N PRO A 54 -4.74 0.43 3.90
CA PRO A 54 -5.32 -0.83 4.35
C PRO A 54 -4.25 -1.93 4.39
N PRO A 55 -4.38 -2.91 5.31
CA PRO A 55 -3.48 -4.04 5.35
C PRO A 55 -3.52 -4.81 4.04
N ARG A 56 -2.35 -5.29 3.59
CA ARG A 56 -2.25 -6.07 2.35
C ARG A 56 -3.05 -7.37 2.45
N THR A 57 -3.80 -7.68 1.40
CA THR A 57 -4.53 -8.96 1.30
C THR A 57 -3.56 -10.14 1.16
N LEU A 58 -4.07 -11.37 1.33
CA LEU A 58 -3.25 -12.57 1.17
C LEU A 58 -2.65 -12.69 -0.25
N GLU A 59 -3.41 -12.33 -1.28
CA GLU A 59 -2.96 -12.33 -2.68
C GLU A 59 -1.83 -11.32 -2.92
N GLN A 60 -1.96 -10.13 -2.34
CA GLN A 60 -0.94 -9.08 -2.45
C GLN A 60 0.35 -9.50 -1.74
N ARG A 61 0.23 -10.12 -0.55
CA ARG A 61 1.38 -10.65 0.18
C ARG A 61 2.01 -11.84 -0.52
N SER A 62 1.20 -12.71 -1.13
CA SER A 62 1.68 -13.89 -1.85
C SER A 62 2.11 -13.60 -3.29
N GLY A 63 1.94 -12.37 -3.82
CA GLY A 63 2.28 -12.03 -5.20
C GLY A 63 1.46 -12.81 -6.25
N VAL A 64 0.30 -13.33 -5.87
CA VAL A 64 -0.61 -14.05 -6.77
C VAL A 64 -1.49 -13.04 -7.49
N TYR A 65 -1.45 -13.03 -8.82
CA TYR A 65 -2.28 -12.14 -9.64
C TYR A 65 -3.57 -12.81 -10.13
N LEU A 66 -3.64 -14.14 -10.12
CA LEU A 66 -4.81 -14.90 -10.55
C LEU A 66 -4.95 -16.16 -9.71
N ARG A 67 -6.10 -16.34 -9.05
CA ARG A 67 -6.44 -17.61 -8.37
C ARG A 67 -6.86 -18.67 -9.40
N ILE A 68 -6.42 -19.90 -9.20
CA ILE A 68 -6.72 -21.02 -10.10
C ILE A 68 -7.09 -22.27 -9.30
N GLY A 69 -7.86 -23.17 -9.93
CA GLY A 69 -8.12 -24.50 -9.40
C GLY A 69 -7.02 -25.50 -9.75
N LEU A 70 -7.16 -26.72 -9.22
CA LEU A 70 -6.20 -27.81 -9.43
C LEU A 70 -6.02 -28.18 -10.91
N ASP A 71 -7.10 -28.22 -11.69
CA ASP A 71 -7.06 -28.60 -13.10
C ASP A 71 -6.26 -27.61 -13.96
N GLU A 72 -6.47 -26.32 -13.71
CA GLU A 72 -5.74 -25.27 -14.41
C GLU A 72 -4.26 -25.28 -14.00
N ALA A 73 -3.98 -25.49 -12.72
CA ALA A 73 -2.60 -25.63 -12.26
C ALA A 73 -1.89 -26.85 -12.87
N ALA A 74 -2.57 -27.99 -12.95
CA ALA A 74 -2.05 -29.17 -13.63
C ALA A 74 -1.82 -28.92 -15.13
N ARG A 75 -2.72 -28.18 -15.78
CA ARG A 75 -2.56 -27.74 -17.18
C ARG A 75 -1.34 -26.85 -17.37
N GLN A 76 -1.11 -25.88 -16.47
CA GLN A 76 0.03 -24.97 -16.52
C GLN A 76 1.37 -25.71 -16.31
N LEU A 77 1.38 -26.72 -15.44
CA LEU A 77 2.57 -27.54 -15.17
C LEU A 77 2.77 -28.67 -16.19
N GLY A 78 1.71 -29.13 -16.86
CA GLY A 78 1.71 -30.35 -17.68
C GLY A 78 1.91 -31.64 -16.86
N ARG A 79 1.76 -31.55 -15.53
CA ARG A 79 1.97 -32.60 -14.52
C ARG A 79 1.07 -32.31 -13.31
N PRO A 80 0.81 -33.29 -12.43
CA PRO A 80 0.14 -33.03 -11.16
C PRO A 80 0.85 -31.92 -10.36
N VAL A 81 0.05 -31.12 -9.67
CA VAL A 81 0.54 -30.10 -8.75
C VAL A 81 1.07 -30.78 -7.50
N HIS A 82 2.24 -30.37 -7.03
CA HIS A 82 2.78 -30.85 -5.78
C HIS A 82 2.20 -30.07 -4.60
N VAL A 83 1.92 -30.75 -3.51
CA VAL A 83 1.39 -30.14 -2.27
C VAL A 83 2.21 -30.55 -1.07
N ILE A 84 2.10 -29.80 0.03
CA ILE A 84 2.76 -30.15 1.29
C ILE A 84 1.81 -31.02 2.10
N GLU A 85 2.14 -32.30 2.22
CA GLU A 85 1.37 -33.27 3.01
C GLU A 85 1.19 -32.77 4.45
N GLY A 86 -0.05 -32.83 4.96
CA GLY A 86 -0.38 -32.40 6.33
C GLY A 86 -0.44 -30.87 6.53
N LEU A 87 -0.50 -30.09 5.44
CA LEU A 87 -0.86 -28.67 5.49
C LEU A 87 -2.09 -28.42 4.62
N ASN A 88 -2.97 -27.52 5.08
CA ASN A 88 -4.12 -27.07 4.31
C ASN A 88 -3.71 -25.85 3.47
N SER A 89 -3.91 -25.92 2.16
CA SER A 89 -3.71 -24.77 1.29
C SER A 89 -4.83 -23.75 1.50
N GLU A 90 -4.48 -22.49 1.65
CA GLU A 90 -5.44 -21.37 1.65
C GLU A 90 -6.02 -21.17 0.25
N PHE A 91 -5.15 -21.18 -0.77
CA PHE A 91 -5.52 -21.14 -2.17
C PHE A 91 -4.30 -21.46 -3.05
N MET A 92 -4.55 -21.55 -4.36
CA MET A 92 -3.55 -21.68 -5.40
C MET A 92 -3.74 -20.58 -6.44
N GLY A 93 -2.65 -20.16 -7.07
CA GLY A 93 -2.71 -19.14 -8.09
C GLY A 93 -1.46 -19.06 -8.95
N LEU A 94 -1.50 -18.14 -9.91
CA LEU A 94 -0.37 -17.79 -10.75
C LEU A 94 0.37 -16.59 -10.19
N THR A 95 1.70 -16.70 -10.20
CA THR A 95 2.62 -15.58 -10.00
C THR A 95 3.52 -15.43 -11.22
N GLN A 96 4.17 -14.27 -11.36
CA GLN A 96 5.07 -14.00 -12.47
C GLN A 96 6.40 -14.72 -12.24
N GLY A 97 6.97 -15.38 -13.25
CA GLY A 97 8.25 -16.09 -13.12
C GLY A 97 9.39 -15.24 -12.56
N ARG A 98 9.42 -13.93 -12.88
CA ARG A 98 10.40 -12.98 -12.32
C ARG A 98 10.36 -12.84 -10.79
N GLN A 99 9.28 -13.26 -10.14
CA GLN A 99 9.14 -13.25 -8.68
C GLN A 99 9.62 -14.56 -8.02
N SER A 100 10.00 -15.56 -8.82
CA SER A 100 10.50 -16.85 -8.36
C SER A 100 11.93 -17.10 -8.89
N PRO A 101 12.97 -16.86 -8.09
CA PRO A 101 14.34 -17.27 -8.38
C PRO A 101 14.45 -18.68 -8.98
N GLY A 102 15.14 -18.79 -10.12
CA GLY A 102 15.29 -20.04 -10.89
C GLY A 102 14.21 -20.28 -11.95
N ALA A 103 13.06 -19.60 -11.86
CA ALA A 103 12.00 -19.72 -12.84
C ALA A 103 12.29 -18.97 -14.14
N ASP A 104 11.68 -19.45 -15.22
CA ASP A 104 11.56 -18.74 -16.49
C ASP A 104 10.66 -17.53 -16.27
N GLY A 105 11.26 -16.34 -16.38
CA GLY A 105 10.59 -15.06 -16.15
C GLY A 105 9.45 -14.76 -17.13
N ALA A 106 9.44 -15.39 -18.30
CA ALA A 106 8.41 -15.20 -19.32
C ALA A 106 7.17 -16.08 -19.11
N ARG A 107 7.20 -17.01 -18.15
CA ARG A 107 6.12 -17.96 -17.89
C ARG A 107 5.52 -17.78 -16.51
N PRO A 108 4.24 -18.11 -16.34
CA PRO A 108 3.66 -18.13 -15.01
C PRO A 108 4.30 -19.24 -14.16
N VAL A 109 4.26 -19.03 -12.85
CA VAL A 109 4.63 -20.00 -11.83
C VAL A 109 3.36 -20.32 -11.05
N VAL A 110 3.08 -21.61 -10.87
CA VAL A 110 1.98 -22.05 -10.00
C VAL A 110 2.46 -21.93 -8.56
N ARG A 111 1.79 -21.10 -7.77
CA ARG A 111 2.08 -20.86 -6.35
C ARG A 111 0.94 -21.42 -5.51
N VAL A 112 1.27 -22.34 -4.61
CA VAL A 112 0.35 -22.83 -3.57
C VAL A 112 0.65 -22.08 -2.28
N VAL A 113 -0.37 -21.49 -1.68
CA VAL A 113 -0.27 -20.65 -0.49
C VAL A 113 -0.78 -21.43 0.71
N TYR A 114 0.01 -21.48 1.77
CA TYR A 114 -0.34 -22.10 3.04
C TYR A 114 -0.18 -21.08 4.16
N ARG A 115 -0.88 -21.33 5.28
CA ARG A 115 -0.57 -20.72 6.58
C ARG A 115 -0.27 -21.82 7.58
N ASP A 116 0.78 -21.61 8.38
CA ASP A 116 1.04 -22.49 9.51
C ASP A 116 0.19 -22.13 10.73
N SER A 117 0.33 -22.91 11.80
CA SER A 117 -0.39 -22.68 13.06
C SER A 117 -0.04 -21.36 13.76
N GLN A 118 1.06 -20.71 13.37
CA GLN A 118 1.48 -19.40 13.86
C GLN A 118 1.00 -18.27 12.93
N GLY A 119 0.23 -18.59 11.89
CA GLY A 119 -0.31 -17.65 10.92
C GLY A 119 0.70 -17.15 9.88
N ARG A 120 1.93 -17.71 9.86
CA ARG A 120 2.99 -17.37 8.91
C ARG A 120 2.69 -17.94 7.54
N MET A 121 3.00 -17.18 6.49
CA MET A 121 2.78 -17.63 5.12
C MET A 121 3.90 -18.57 4.68
N ILE A 122 3.52 -19.69 4.07
CA ILE A 122 4.44 -20.60 3.37
C ILE A 122 3.98 -20.69 1.92
N LEU A 123 4.92 -20.54 0.99
CA LEU A 123 4.69 -20.45 -0.43
C LEU A 123 5.47 -21.56 -1.14
N LEU A 124 4.76 -22.39 -1.90
CA LEU A 124 5.33 -23.43 -2.75
C LEU A 124 5.17 -23.01 -4.22
N ASP A 125 6.27 -22.56 -4.82
CA ASP A 125 6.38 -22.23 -6.23
C ASP A 125 6.70 -23.47 -7.06
N GLN A 126 6.04 -23.58 -8.21
CA GLN A 126 6.18 -24.71 -9.13
C GLN A 126 6.19 -24.20 -10.57
N GLN A 127 7.17 -24.65 -11.34
CA GLN A 127 7.22 -24.38 -12.77
C GLN A 127 7.85 -25.54 -13.52
N ARG A 128 7.31 -25.88 -14.68
CA ARG A 128 7.94 -26.83 -15.59
C ARG A 128 9.25 -26.27 -16.13
N ILE A 129 10.34 -26.97 -15.85
CA ILE A 129 11.71 -26.68 -16.30
C ILE A 129 11.82 -27.03 -17.79
N ARG A 130 12.41 -26.13 -18.57
CA ARG A 130 12.73 -26.40 -19.97
C ARG A 130 14.05 -27.17 -20.12
N PRO A 131 14.23 -27.94 -21.19
CA PRO A 131 15.55 -28.46 -21.54
C PRO A 131 16.59 -27.33 -21.57
N GLY A 132 17.70 -27.51 -20.86
CA GLY A 132 18.77 -26.51 -20.75
C GLY A 132 18.50 -25.34 -19.80
N GLN A 133 17.33 -25.25 -19.17
CA GLN A 133 17.09 -24.28 -18.11
C GLN A 133 17.82 -24.69 -16.83
N ASN A 134 18.63 -23.79 -16.29
CA ASN A 134 19.26 -24.00 -15.00
C ASN A 134 18.25 -23.74 -13.87
N TRP A 135 17.89 -24.78 -13.13
CA TRP A 135 17.12 -24.64 -11.89
C TRP A 135 18.04 -24.85 -10.69
N PRO A 136 18.23 -23.84 -9.82
CA PRO A 136 19.11 -23.96 -8.68
C PRO A 136 18.61 -25.04 -7.71
N SER A 137 19.54 -25.86 -7.21
CA SER A 137 19.27 -26.83 -6.16
C SER A 137 19.84 -26.32 -4.85
N SER A 138 18.99 -26.17 -3.84
CA SER A 138 19.31 -25.70 -2.50
C SER A 138 18.44 -26.41 -1.45
N GLY A 139 18.55 -26.00 -0.18
CA GLY A 139 17.70 -26.55 0.89
C GLY A 139 16.20 -26.35 0.65
N THR A 140 15.82 -25.26 -0.03
CA THR A 140 14.42 -24.91 -0.32
C THR A 140 14.09 -24.83 -1.81
N GLN A 141 15.01 -25.16 -2.70
CA GLN A 141 14.77 -25.28 -4.14
C GLN A 141 15.26 -26.63 -4.64
N TRP A 142 14.42 -27.36 -5.38
CA TRP A 142 14.80 -28.66 -5.92
C TRP A 142 13.94 -29.00 -7.12
N THR A 143 14.20 -30.16 -7.74
CA THR A 143 13.44 -30.65 -8.87
C THR A 143 12.74 -31.96 -8.53
N VAL A 144 11.55 -32.16 -9.09
CA VAL A 144 10.83 -33.45 -9.10
C VAL A 144 10.43 -33.72 -10.54
N GLY A 145 11.14 -34.65 -11.18
CA GLY A 145 11.06 -34.84 -12.63
C GLY A 145 11.41 -33.54 -13.38
N GLU A 146 10.46 -33.06 -14.20
CA GLU A 146 10.59 -31.81 -14.96
C GLU A 146 10.06 -30.57 -14.20
N ILE A 147 9.63 -30.71 -12.94
CA ILE A 147 9.05 -29.60 -12.18
C ILE A 147 10.11 -29.05 -11.22
N GLY A 148 10.39 -27.77 -11.36
CA GLY A 148 11.18 -26.99 -10.42
C GLY A 148 10.29 -26.51 -9.29
N LEU A 149 10.71 -26.80 -8.06
CA LEU A 149 10.00 -26.48 -6.84
C LEU A 149 10.83 -25.50 -6.00
N ARG A 150 10.13 -24.57 -5.35
CA ARG A 150 10.74 -23.61 -4.40
C ARG A 150 9.83 -23.34 -3.21
N LEU A 151 10.33 -23.57 -2.01
CA LEU A 151 9.72 -23.18 -0.74
C LEU A 151 10.29 -21.84 -0.25
N HIS A 152 9.40 -20.93 0.14
CA HIS A 152 9.75 -19.64 0.73
C HIS A 152 8.55 -19.07 1.50
N GLY A 153 8.70 -17.91 2.13
CA GLY A 153 7.63 -17.25 2.87
C GLY A 153 8.15 -16.64 4.17
N ASP A 154 7.24 -16.45 5.13
CA ASP A 154 7.53 -15.83 6.42
C ASP A 154 8.16 -16.83 7.41
N ALA A 155 8.08 -18.13 7.14
CA ALA A 155 8.63 -19.16 8.02
C ALA A 155 10.17 -19.20 7.96
N PRO A 156 10.88 -19.46 9.09
CA PRO A 156 12.33 -19.59 9.11
C PRO A 156 12.84 -20.67 8.14
N ALA A 157 14.05 -20.46 7.60
CA ALA A 157 14.65 -21.38 6.62
C ALA A 157 14.70 -22.84 7.10
N ALA A 158 15.01 -23.07 8.39
CA ALA A 158 15.02 -24.42 8.98
C ALA A 158 13.63 -25.09 8.94
N VAL A 159 12.56 -24.33 9.19
CA VAL A 159 11.18 -24.83 9.09
C VAL A 159 10.86 -25.18 7.65
N LEU A 160 11.18 -24.30 6.70
CA LEU A 160 10.93 -24.54 5.27
C LEU A 160 11.69 -25.78 4.76
N GLN A 161 12.93 -25.98 5.18
CA GLN A 161 13.73 -27.16 4.83
C GLN A 161 13.08 -28.45 5.35
N ASN A 162 12.52 -28.43 6.56
CA ASN A 162 11.81 -29.58 7.14
C ASN A 162 10.48 -29.91 6.43
N LEU A 163 9.93 -28.98 5.64
CA LEU A 163 8.73 -29.22 4.84
C LEU A 163 9.02 -29.90 3.50
N ARG A 164 10.23 -29.75 2.95
CA ARG A 164 10.65 -30.37 1.69
C ARG A 164 10.33 -31.88 1.61
N PRO A 165 10.66 -32.74 2.59
CA PRO A 165 10.37 -34.17 2.51
C PRO A 165 8.87 -34.51 2.54
N ARG A 166 7.99 -33.55 2.84
CA ARG A 166 6.52 -33.70 2.84
C ARG A 166 5.89 -33.24 1.52
N VAL A 167 6.67 -32.73 0.58
CA VAL A 167 6.15 -32.34 -0.73
C VAL A 167 5.93 -33.59 -1.57
N ARG A 168 4.73 -33.75 -2.12
CA ARG A 168 4.27 -34.89 -2.92
C ARG A 168 3.57 -34.41 -4.16
#